data_AF-A0A395HQQ9-F1
#
_entry.id   AF-A0A395HQQ9-F1
#
_cell.length_a   1.000
_cell.length_b   1.000
_cell.length_c   1.000
_cell.angle_alpha   90.00
_cell.angle_beta   90.00
_cell.angle_gamma   90.00
#
_symmetry.space_group_name_H-M   'P 1'
#
loop_
_entity.id
_entity.type
_entity.pdbx_description
1 polymer ?
#
loop_
_entity_poly.entity_id
_entity_poly.type
_entity_poly.pdbx_seq_one_letter_code
_entity_poly.pdbx_strand_id
1 'polypeptide(L)'
;MTLPMPAVWNISYLAATIVLLFASPPDPKATLAALRWLSVQLGGLPTMVDIWKNASADLPKRFAQAKKAAIDGKVAKVTVLGVNLVDVEIIDRGEIKSRDMDYTSFAHSFALAIGREGFRVYQAWQTRGLRFDQYLMNGGSRLRSWAESKSFLRNFKILSRPQKKWSPELNSAYAECFEVNIDLICGEGHMNPPIIPVYRPWVRVFEINEVKIEDIKKFKWEGSV
;
A
#
# COMPACT_ATOMS: atom_id res chain seq x y z
N MET A 1 15.61 25.79 11.10
CA MET A 1 15.12 25.57 9.72
C MET A 1 14.02 24.51 9.80
N THR A 2 12.76 24.92 9.78
CA THR A 2 11.62 24.00 9.72
C THR A 2 11.59 23.41 8.31
N LEU A 3 11.84 22.11 8.16
CA LEU A 3 11.59 21.42 6.91
C LEU A 3 10.12 21.68 6.51
N PRO A 4 9.83 22.03 5.23
CA PRO A 4 8.45 22.20 4.80
C PRO A 4 7.71 20.90 5.09
N MET A 5 6.52 20.99 5.71
CA MET A 5 5.69 19.81 5.91
C MET A 5 5.57 19.09 4.57
N PRO A 6 5.81 17.76 4.50
CA PRO A 6 5.57 17.00 3.28
C PRO A 6 4.17 17.33 2.79
N ALA A 7 4.02 17.66 1.52
CA ALA A 7 2.69 17.81 0.94
C ALA A 7 1.90 16.55 1.29
N VAL A 8 0.70 16.71 1.84
CA VAL A 8 -0.11 15.63 2.40
C VAL A 8 -0.31 14.47 1.38
N TRP A 9 -0.25 14.79 0.08
CA TRP A 9 -0.30 13.86 -1.05
C TRP A 9 0.91 12.93 -1.19
N ASN A 10 2.00 13.17 -0.48
CA ASN A 10 3.17 12.31 -0.45
C ASN A 10 2.94 11.04 0.38
N ILE A 11 1.86 11.01 1.15
CA ILE A 11 1.69 10.03 2.20
C ILE A 11 0.98 8.78 1.65
N SER A 12 1.72 7.67 1.57
CA SER A 12 1.23 6.40 1.01
C SER A 12 -0.02 5.88 1.73
N TYR A 13 -0.03 5.93 3.07
CA TYR A 13 -1.18 5.50 3.86
C TYR A 13 -2.40 6.39 3.64
N LEU A 14 -2.24 7.69 3.41
CA LEU A 14 -3.38 8.56 3.11
C LEU A 14 -3.99 8.21 1.75
N ALA A 15 -3.15 8.03 0.72
CA ALA A 15 -3.62 7.63 -0.61
C ALA A 15 -4.42 6.32 -0.55
N ALA A 16 -3.92 5.31 0.17
CA ALA A 16 -4.62 4.05 0.37
C ALA A 16 -5.91 4.23 1.19
N THR A 17 -5.88 4.99 2.30
CA THR A 17 -7.06 5.26 3.13
C THR A 17 -8.18 5.95 2.36
N ILE A 18 -7.86 6.92 1.51
CA ILE A 18 -8.85 7.62 0.68
C ILE A 18 -9.59 6.63 -0.23
N VAL A 19 -8.86 5.75 -0.91
CA VAL A 19 -9.46 4.73 -1.79
C VAL A 19 -10.34 3.77 -0.98
N LEU A 20 -9.90 3.35 0.21
CA LEU A 20 -10.69 2.49 1.08
C LEU A 20 -11.95 3.16 1.60
N LEU A 21 -11.89 4.46 1.93
CA LEU A 21 -13.05 5.24 2.31
C LEU A 21 -14.06 5.30 1.16
N PHE A 22 -13.62 5.57 -0.07
CA PHE A 22 -14.51 5.54 -1.24
C PHE A 22 -15.13 4.17 -1.48
N ALA A 23 -14.35 3.11 -1.35
CA ALA A 23 -14.79 1.73 -1.59
C ALA A 23 -15.70 1.18 -0.48
N SER A 24 -15.61 1.70 0.75
CA SER A 24 -16.37 1.14 1.88
C SER A 24 -17.89 1.31 1.70
N PRO A 25 -18.72 0.37 2.17
CA PRO A 25 -20.17 0.53 2.16
C PRO A 25 -20.63 1.81 2.89
N PRO A 26 -21.84 2.33 2.59
CA PRO A 26 -22.48 3.44 3.32
C PRO A 26 -22.96 3.03 4.73
N ASP A 27 -22.17 2.21 5.41
CA ASP A 27 -22.32 1.81 6.80
C ASP A 27 -21.25 2.52 7.64
N PRO A 28 -21.63 3.23 8.71
CA PRO A 28 -20.66 3.93 9.57
C PRO A 28 -19.57 3.04 10.14
N LYS A 29 -19.88 1.77 10.48
CA LYS A 29 -18.86 0.84 11.03
C LYS A 29 -17.85 0.45 9.96
N ALA A 30 -18.31 0.15 8.74
CA ALA A 30 -17.44 -0.18 7.61
C ALA A 30 -16.53 1.00 7.22
N THR A 31 -17.09 2.22 7.15
CA THR A 31 -16.31 3.43 6.86
C THR A 31 -15.28 3.70 7.95
N LEU A 32 -15.67 3.57 9.23
CA LEU A 32 -14.75 3.73 10.35
C LEU A 32 -13.65 2.65 10.36
N ALA A 33 -13.97 1.40 10.01
CA ALA A 33 -12.97 0.34 9.89
C ALA A 33 -11.94 0.66 8.79
N ALA A 34 -12.41 1.18 7.65
CA ALA A 34 -11.54 1.61 6.54
C ALA A 34 -10.61 2.77 6.96
N LEU A 35 -11.14 3.76 7.69
CA LEU A 35 -10.36 4.87 8.25
C LEU A 35 -9.34 4.37 9.30
N ARG A 36 -9.80 3.50 10.20
CA ARG A 36 -9.00 3.00 11.32
C ARG A 36 -7.79 2.23 10.82
N TRP A 37 -7.93 1.41 9.78
CA TRP A 37 -6.92 0.41 9.37
C TRP A 37 -5.50 0.95 9.14
N LEU A 38 -5.32 2.20 8.72
CA LEU A 38 -4.00 2.85 8.58
C LEU A 38 -3.81 4.07 9.48
N SER A 39 -4.69 4.29 10.45
CA SER A 39 -4.64 5.46 11.33
C SER A 39 -3.91 5.15 12.63
N VAL A 40 -2.84 5.92 12.92
CA VAL A 40 -2.17 5.91 14.22
C VAL A 40 -3.13 6.32 15.33
N GLN A 41 -3.88 7.41 15.11
CA GLN A 41 -4.77 8.00 16.12
C GLN A 41 -5.94 7.09 16.51
N LEU A 42 -6.33 6.19 15.61
CA LEU A 42 -7.38 5.20 15.85
C LEU A 42 -6.81 3.82 16.22
N GLY A 43 -5.49 3.72 16.46
CA GLY A 43 -4.82 2.49 16.85
C GLY A 43 -4.99 1.37 15.82
N GLY A 44 -4.82 1.69 14.53
CA GLY A 44 -4.91 0.69 13.46
C GLY A 44 -3.59 0.37 12.76
N LEU A 45 -2.48 1.06 13.08
CA LEU A 45 -1.16 0.57 12.64
C LEU A 45 -0.83 -0.79 13.27
N PRO A 46 -0.05 -1.65 12.59
CA PRO A 46 0.30 -2.95 13.15
C PRO A 46 1.27 -2.79 14.30
N THR A 47 1.16 -3.67 15.28
CA THR A 47 2.06 -3.79 16.43
C THR A 47 2.92 -5.06 16.33
N MET A 48 3.95 -5.19 17.17
CA MET A 48 4.70 -6.45 17.26
C MET A 48 3.81 -7.64 17.66
N VAL A 49 2.80 -7.39 18.51
CA VAL A 49 1.81 -8.40 18.89
C VAL A 49 1.01 -8.87 17.68
N ASP A 50 0.61 -7.97 16.79
CA ASP A 50 -0.11 -8.32 15.56
C ASP A 50 0.75 -9.17 14.63
N ILE A 51 2.02 -8.79 14.47
CA ILE A 51 2.97 -9.48 13.59
C ILE A 51 3.25 -10.90 14.09
N TRP A 52 3.41 -11.10 15.40
CA TRP A 52 3.62 -12.43 15.96
C TRP A 52 2.39 -13.32 15.89
N LYS A 53 1.20 -12.75 16.06
CA LYS A 53 -0.06 -13.52 16.05
C LYS A 53 -0.55 -13.85 14.64
N ASN A 54 -0.21 -13.03 13.65
CA ASN A 54 -0.76 -13.16 12.30
C ASN A 54 0.34 -13.41 11.28
N ALA A 55 0.17 -14.48 10.51
CA ALA A 55 1.03 -14.73 9.35
C ALA A 55 0.91 -13.58 8.33
N SER A 56 2.03 -13.28 7.67
CA SER A 56 2.06 -12.34 6.54
C SER A 56 1.05 -12.76 5.46
N ALA A 57 0.27 -11.81 4.97
CA ALA A 57 -0.78 -12.07 4.00
C ALA A 57 -0.22 -12.44 2.61
N ASP A 58 -0.82 -13.45 1.99
CA ASP A 58 -0.52 -13.84 0.61
C ASP A 58 -1.33 -12.97 -0.38
N LEU A 59 -0.75 -11.84 -0.78
CA LEU A 59 -1.39 -10.93 -1.73
C LEU A 59 -1.71 -11.61 -3.08
N PRO A 60 -0.80 -12.39 -3.71
CA PRO A 60 -1.13 -13.15 -4.93
C PRO A 60 -2.38 -14.02 -4.80
N LYS A 61 -2.55 -14.72 -3.67
CA LYS A 61 -3.75 -15.53 -3.41
C LYS A 61 -5.02 -14.67 -3.32
N ARG A 62 -4.97 -13.56 -2.56
CA ARG A 62 -6.11 -12.63 -2.42
C ARG A 62 -6.49 -12.00 -3.76
N PHE A 63 -5.49 -11.58 -4.55
CA PHE A 63 -5.69 -11.05 -5.89
C PHE A 63 -6.34 -12.09 -6.81
N ALA A 64 -5.88 -13.34 -6.78
CA ALA A 64 -6.46 -14.40 -7.61
C ALA A 64 -7.94 -14.67 -7.26
N GLN A 65 -8.29 -14.62 -5.96
CA GLN A 65 -9.68 -14.74 -5.50
C GLN A 65 -10.53 -13.58 -6.00
N ALA A 66 -10.06 -12.34 -5.84
CA ALA A 66 -10.74 -11.14 -6.33
C ALA A 66 -10.92 -11.18 -7.86
N LYS A 67 -9.88 -11.55 -8.61
CA LYS A 67 -9.93 -11.71 -10.07
C LYS A 67 -10.97 -12.76 -10.47
N LYS A 68 -11.00 -13.91 -9.79
CA LYS A 68 -11.99 -14.96 -10.04
C LYS A 68 -13.40 -14.43 -9.84
N ALA A 69 -13.66 -13.73 -8.73
CA ALA A 69 -14.96 -13.13 -8.44
C ALA A 69 -15.37 -12.07 -9.48
N ALA A 70 -14.41 -11.32 -10.02
CA ALA A 70 -14.65 -10.31 -11.03
C ALA A 70 -14.99 -10.88 -12.42
N ILE A 71 -14.44 -12.05 -12.78
CA ILE A 71 -14.62 -12.69 -14.09
C ILE A 71 -15.80 -13.67 -14.11
N ASP A 72 -15.93 -14.50 -13.06
CA ASP A 72 -16.86 -15.63 -13.05
C ASP A 72 -18.29 -15.25 -12.60
N GLY A 73 -18.49 -14.01 -12.12
CA GLY A 73 -19.78 -13.54 -11.63
C GLY A 73 -20.80 -13.25 -12.74
N LYS A 74 -22.08 -13.57 -12.50
CA LYS A 74 -23.21 -13.10 -13.35
C LYS A 74 -23.31 -11.57 -13.38
N VAL A 75 -22.91 -10.93 -12.28
CA VAL A 75 -22.76 -9.47 -12.12
C VAL A 75 -21.29 -9.21 -11.87
N ALA A 76 -20.70 -8.24 -12.59
CA ALA A 76 -19.30 -7.88 -12.41
C ALA A 76 -19.06 -7.37 -10.99
N LYS A 77 -18.22 -8.07 -10.23
CA LYS A 77 -17.84 -7.69 -8.87
C LYS A 77 -16.54 -6.90 -8.91
N VAL A 78 -16.51 -5.77 -8.22
CA VAL A 78 -15.27 -5.03 -7.95
C VAL A 78 -14.83 -5.34 -6.52
N THR A 79 -13.55 -5.68 -6.37
CA THR A 79 -12.93 -5.88 -5.06
C THR A 79 -11.82 -4.85 -4.87
N VAL A 80 -11.78 -4.20 -3.72
CA VAL A 80 -10.70 -3.28 -3.35
C VAL A 80 -9.87 -3.90 -2.23
N LEU A 81 -8.56 -4.01 -2.46
CA LEU A 81 -7.59 -4.49 -1.50
C LEU A 81 -6.71 -3.32 -1.04
N GLY A 82 -6.85 -2.91 0.21
CA GLY A 82 -5.82 -2.12 0.87
C GLY A 82 -4.67 -3.05 1.23
N VAL A 83 -3.44 -2.71 0.82
CA VAL A 83 -2.25 -3.49 1.10
C VAL A 83 -1.26 -2.62 1.87
N ASN A 84 -0.71 -3.17 2.94
CA ASN A 84 0.35 -2.52 3.71
C ASN A 84 1.52 -3.51 3.84
N LEU A 85 2.59 -3.23 3.10
CA LEU A 85 3.89 -3.89 3.18
C LEU A 85 4.72 -3.14 4.21
N VAL A 86 5.15 -3.82 5.25
CA VAL A 86 5.93 -3.23 6.34
C VAL A 86 7.20 -4.04 6.52
N ASP A 87 8.32 -3.36 6.61
CA ASP A 87 9.50 -3.96 7.22
C ASP A 87 9.33 -3.95 8.74
N VAL A 88 9.21 -5.14 9.35
CA VAL A 88 8.91 -5.33 10.79
C VAL A 88 9.86 -4.55 11.68
N GLU A 89 11.09 -4.33 11.22
CA GLU A 89 12.08 -3.54 11.94
C GLU A 89 11.62 -2.12 12.29
N ILE A 90 10.79 -1.48 11.45
CA ILE A 90 10.28 -0.14 11.76
C ILE A 90 9.39 -0.14 13.01
N ILE A 91 8.65 -1.22 13.22
CA ILE A 91 7.75 -1.40 14.36
C ILE A 91 8.55 -1.86 15.57
N ASP A 92 9.42 -2.85 15.39
CA ASP A 92 10.27 -3.40 16.45
C ASP A 92 11.10 -2.29 17.10
N ARG A 93 11.74 -1.43 16.30
CA ARG A 93 12.53 -0.29 16.79
C ARG A 93 11.67 0.79 17.44
N GLY A 94 10.52 1.10 16.84
CA GLY A 94 9.58 2.10 17.34
C GLY A 94 8.98 1.73 18.70
N GLU A 95 8.66 0.45 18.89
CA GLU A 95 8.10 -0.07 20.15
C GLU A 95 9.18 -0.32 21.21
N ILE A 96 10.36 -0.84 20.82
CA ILE A 96 11.46 -1.17 21.76
C ILE A 96 12.30 0.08 22.11
N LYS A 97 12.07 1.23 21.47
CA LYS A 97 12.90 2.45 21.61
C LYS A 97 14.38 2.18 21.35
N SER A 98 14.67 1.31 20.38
CA SER A 98 16.05 1.04 19.95
C SER A 98 16.65 2.30 19.33
N ARG A 99 17.91 2.59 19.69
CA ARG A 99 18.62 3.84 19.37
C ARG A 99 19.34 3.83 18.02
N ASP A 100 19.30 2.73 17.28
CA ASP A 100 20.02 2.61 16.01
C ASP A 100 19.25 3.31 14.88
N MET A 101 19.35 4.65 14.89
CA MET A 101 18.79 5.57 13.90
C MET A 101 19.68 5.70 12.66
N ASP A 102 20.79 4.96 12.60
CA ASP A 102 21.77 5.01 11.51
C ASP A 102 21.29 4.26 10.27
N TYR A 103 20.09 3.67 10.32
CA TYR A 103 19.46 2.94 9.22
C TYR A 103 18.04 3.38 8.94
N THR A 104 17.67 3.29 7.67
CA THR A 104 16.31 3.49 7.17
C THR A 104 15.58 2.16 7.06
N SER A 105 14.38 2.10 7.64
CA SER A 105 13.37 1.07 7.38
C SER A 105 12.13 1.73 6.77
N PHE A 106 11.22 0.95 6.19
CA PHE A 106 10.09 1.51 5.45
C PHE A 106 8.80 0.70 5.56
N ALA A 107 7.70 1.40 5.29
CA ALA A 107 6.39 0.82 5.06
C ALA A 107 5.74 1.46 3.82
N HIS A 108 5.13 0.65 2.96
CA HIS A 108 4.36 1.11 1.82
C HIS A 108 2.91 0.64 1.94
N SER A 109 1.99 1.59 2.00
CA SER A 109 0.56 1.32 1.85
C SER A 109 0.04 1.74 0.48
N PHE A 110 -0.68 0.86 -0.20
CA PHE A 110 -1.31 1.13 -1.49
C PHE A 110 -2.66 0.42 -1.58
N ALA A 111 -3.49 0.78 -2.55
CA ALA A 111 -4.76 0.10 -2.81
C ALA A 111 -4.78 -0.51 -4.21
N LEU A 112 -5.37 -1.69 -4.34
CA LEU A 112 -5.68 -2.34 -5.61
C LEU A 112 -7.19 -2.36 -5.81
N ALA A 113 -7.66 -1.86 -6.95
CA ALA A 113 -9.05 -2.05 -7.37
C ALA A 113 -9.08 -3.09 -8.50
N ILE A 114 -9.80 -4.18 -8.29
CA ILE A 114 -9.82 -5.34 -9.19
C ILE A 114 -11.25 -5.49 -9.72
N GLY A 115 -11.41 -5.34 -11.03
CA GLY A 115 -12.69 -5.44 -11.74
C GLY A 115 -12.59 -6.41 -12.91
N ARG A 116 -13.65 -6.53 -13.70
CA ARG A 116 -13.73 -7.51 -14.79
C ARG A 116 -12.69 -7.25 -15.89
N GLU A 117 -12.40 -5.98 -16.15
CA GLU A 117 -11.54 -5.53 -17.24
C GLU A 117 -10.05 -5.53 -16.87
N GLY A 118 -9.71 -5.69 -15.59
CA GLY A 118 -8.33 -5.62 -15.12
C GLY A 118 -8.23 -5.10 -13.69
N PHE A 119 -7.15 -4.38 -13.40
CA PHE A 119 -6.92 -3.80 -12.09
C PHE A 119 -6.28 -2.41 -12.15
N ARG A 120 -6.44 -1.63 -11.08
CA ARG A 120 -5.77 -0.34 -10.88
C ARG A 120 -4.94 -0.40 -9.61
N VAL A 121 -3.85 0.34 -9.59
CA VAL A 121 -3.01 0.55 -8.40
C VAL A 121 -3.16 2.01 -8.00
N TYR A 122 -3.37 2.28 -6.72
CA TYR A 122 -3.40 3.62 -6.16
C TYR A 122 -2.34 3.70 -5.07
N GLN A 123 -1.35 4.55 -5.28
CA GLN A 123 -0.20 4.67 -4.38
C GLN A 123 0.33 6.10 -4.35
N ALA A 124 1.10 6.40 -3.33
CA ALA A 124 1.96 7.56 -3.23
C ALA A 124 3.23 7.16 -2.49
N TRP A 125 4.32 7.90 -2.66
CA TRP A 125 5.59 7.53 -2.03
C TRP A 125 6.35 8.72 -1.45
N GLN A 126 6.14 9.00 -0.16
CA GLN A 126 6.87 9.92 0.74
C GLN A 126 7.48 11.20 0.11
N THR A 127 8.40 11.86 0.82
CA THR A 127 8.88 13.22 0.56
C THR A 127 9.55 13.44 -0.79
N ARG A 128 10.00 12.38 -1.48
CA ARG A 128 10.67 12.49 -2.79
C ARG A 128 10.26 11.44 -3.85
N GLY A 129 9.28 10.59 -3.58
CA GLY A 129 8.64 9.80 -4.63
C GLY A 129 7.45 10.55 -5.23
N LEU A 130 6.68 9.86 -6.07
CA LEU A 130 5.49 10.45 -6.68
C LEU A 130 4.45 10.75 -5.61
N ARG A 131 4.04 12.02 -5.55
CA ARG A 131 2.82 12.42 -4.83
C ARG A 131 1.61 11.76 -5.47
N PHE A 132 0.53 11.60 -4.71
CA PHE A 132 -0.68 10.96 -5.24
C PHE A 132 -1.25 11.73 -6.45
N ASP A 133 -1.30 13.05 -6.41
CA ASP A 133 -1.73 13.89 -7.54
C ASP A 133 -0.85 13.68 -8.78
N GLN A 134 0.48 13.68 -8.60
CA GLN A 134 1.43 13.43 -9.70
C GLN A 134 1.31 12.02 -10.26
N TYR A 135 1.14 11.02 -9.38
CA TYR A 135 0.92 9.64 -9.79
C TYR A 135 -0.33 9.55 -10.68
N LEU A 136 -1.43 10.19 -10.29
CA LEU A 136 -2.66 10.23 -11.09
C LEU A 136 -2.46 10.98 -12.43
N MET A 137 -1.83 12.16 -12.40
CA MET A 137 -1.54 12.96 -13.60
C MET A 137 -0.66 12.21 -14.61
N ASN A 138 0.26 11.39 -14.13
CA ASN A 138 1.13 10.55 -14.97
C ASN A 138 0.45 9.27 -15.47
N GLY A 139 -0.88 9.15 -15.30
CA GLY A 139 -1.64 7.98 -15.72
C GLY A 139 -1.50 6.79 -14.77
N GLY A 140 -1.04 6.99 -13.54
CA GLY A 140 -0.87 5.93 -12.54
C GLY A 140 -2.17 5.19 -12.22
N SER A 141 -3.32 5.87 -12.30
CA SER A 141 -4.63 5.23 -12.17
C SER A 141 -5.08 4.43 -13.39
N ARG A 142 -4.27 4.29 -14.46
CA ARG A 142 -4.68 3.55 -15.67
C ARG A 142 -5.15 2.14 -15.35
N LEU A 143 -6.09 1.65 -16.15
CA LEU A 143 -6.48 0.25 -16.11
C LEU A 143 -5.29 -0.61 -16.59
N ARG A 144 -4.84 -1.53 -15.73
CA ARG A 144 -3.79 -2.50 -16.01
C ARG A 144 -4.40 -3.85 -16.38
N SER A 145 -3.80 -4.51 -17.35
CA SER A 145 -4.24 -5.79 -17.89
C SER A 145 -3.91 -6.97 -16.96
N TRP A 146 -4.53 -8.12 -17.24
CA TRP A 146 -4.20 -9.38 -16.57
C TRP A 146 -2.79 -9.91 -16.87
N ALA A 147 -2.16 -9.46 -17.97
CA ALA A 147 -0.78 -9.79 -18.25
C ALA A 147 0.15 -9.02 -17.29
N GLU A 148 -0.11 -7.73 -17.10
CA GLU A 148 0.63 -6.88 -16.18
C GLU A 148 0.49 -7.34 -14.72
N SER A 149 -0.67 -7.89 -14.34
CA SER A 149 -0.85 -8.42 -12.98
C SER A 149 0.12 -9.56 -12.67
N LYS A 150 0.53 -10.36 -13.67
CA LYS A 150 1.51 -11.44 -13.46
C LYS A 150 2.88 -10.89 -13.08
N SER A 151 3.34 -9.85 -13.77
CA SER A 151 4.63 -9.21 -13.46
C SER A 151 4.58 -8.54 -12.08
N PHE A 152 3.52 -7.76 -11.82
CA PHE A 152 3.31 -7.08 -10.55
C PHE A 152 3.32 -8.05 -9.37
N LEU A 153 2.52 -9.13 -9.43
CA LEU A 153 2.43 -10.10 -8.32
C LEU A 153 3.70 -10.93 -8.17
N ARG A 154 4.44 -11.20 -9.26
CA ARG A 154 5.74 -11.87 -9.20
C ARG A 154 6.75 -11.02 -8.45
N ASN A 155 6.88 -9.74 -8.80
CA ASN A 155 7.79 -8.80 -8.14
C ASN A 155 7.38 -8.55 -6.69
N PHE A 156 6.08 -8.38 -6.42
CA PHE A 156 5.59 -8.27 -5.05
C PHE A 156 5.89 -9.52 -4.21
N LYS A 157 5.83 -10.72 -4.80
CA LYS A 157 6.23 -11.96 -4.13
C LYS A 157 7.73 -12.01 -3.84
N ILE A 158 8.58 -11.35 -4.61
CA ILE A 158 10.00 -11.22 -4.28
C ILE A 158 10.16 -10.32 -3.05
N LEU A 159 9.45 -9.18 -3.03
CA LEU A 159 9.49 -8.20 -1.93
C LEU A 159 8.96 -8.72 -0.59
N SER A 160 7.99 -9.61 -0.62
CA SER A 160 7.30 -10.12 0.59
C SER A 160 7.87 -11.43 1.13
N ARG A 161 8.89 -12.01 0.47
CA ARG A 161 9.58 -13.18 0.98
C ARG A 161 10.48 -12.80 2.16
N PRO A 162 10.51 -13.62 3.23
CA PRO A 162 11.52 -13.48 4.26
C PRO A 162 12.92 -13.49 3.62
N GLN A 163 13.64 -12.39 3.77
CA GLN A 163 15.02 -12.24 3.34
C GLN A 163 15.83 -11.73 4.52
N LYS A 164 17.15 -11.94 4.51
CA LYS A 164 18.00 -11.45 5.60
C LYS A 164 18.65 -10.11 5.30
N LYS A 165 18.67 -9.66 4.04
CA LYS A 165 19.35 -8.43 3.62
C LYS A 165 18.60 -7.77 2.47
N TRP A 166 18.59 -6.43 2.47
CA TRP A 166 18.22 -5.66 1.29
C TRP A 166 19.21 -5.94 0.15
N SER A 167 18.73 -5.99 -1.09
CA SER A 167 19.53 -6.37 -2.26
C SER A 167 19.10 -5.62 -3.51
N PRO A 168 19.96 -5.55 -4.54
CA PRO A 168 19.59 -4.97 -5.83
C PRO A 168 18.36 -5.65 -6.46
N GLU A 169 18.16 -6.95 -6.22
CA GLU A 169 16.97 -7.69 -6.67
C GLU A 169 15.69 -7.19 -5.99
N LEU A 170 15.75 -6.96 -4.67
CA LEU A 170 14.63 -6.39 -3.92
C LEU A 170 14.32 -4.96 -4.39
N ASN A 171 15.34 -4.13 -4.56
CA ASN A 171 15.14 -2.77 -5.08
C ASN A 171 14.56 -2.78 -6.51
N SER A 172 15.01 -3.67 -7.37
CA SER A 172 14.47 -3.84 -8.72
C SER A 172 13.01 -4.30 -8.69
N ALA A 173 12.68 -5.29 -7.85
CA ALA A 173 11.30 -5.73 -7.67
C ALA A 173 10.40 -4.60 -7.11
N TYR A 174 10.97 -3.74 -6.26
CA TYR A 174 10.28 -2.58 -5.70
C TYR A 174 9.98 -1.54 -6.77
N ALA A 175 10.98 -1.21 -7.59
CA ALA A 175 10.85 -0.28 -8.69
C ALA A 175 9.83 -0.77 -9.74
N GLU A 176 9.83 -2.07 -10.06
CA GLU A 176 8.85 -2.66 -10.96
C GLU A 176 7.41 -2.62 -10.43
N CYS A 177 7.24 -2.72 -9.11
CA CYS A 177 5.92 -2.61 -8.50
C CYS A 177 5.42 -1.16 -8.42
N PHE A 178 6.32 -0.24 -8.06
CA PHE A 178 5.94 1.05 -7.50
C PHE A 178 6.59 2.27 -8.18
N GLU A 179 7.43 2.06 -9.19
CA GLU A 179 8.12 3.12 -9.96
C GLU A 179 9.07 3.95 -9.07
N VAL A 180 9.61 3.33 -8.03
CA VAL A 180 10.49 3.96 -7.04
C VAL A 180 11.77 3.15 -6.90
N ASN A 181 12.90 3.82 -7.01
CA ASN A 181 14.20 3.25 -6.69
C ASN A 181 14.62 3.69 -5.28
N ILE A 182 14.62 2.76 -4.33
CA ILE A 182 14.94 3.01 -2.92
C ILE A 182 16.44 3.31 -2.73
N ASP A 183 17.30 2.67 -3.52
CA ASP A 183 18.76 2.87 -3.44
C ASP A 183 19.17 4.27 -3.91
N LEU A 184 18.35 4.95 -4.73
CA LEU A 184 18.58 6.37 -5.06
C LEU A 184 18.18 7.33 -3.93
N ILE A 185 17.42 6.85 -2.95
CA ILE A 185 16.87 7.64 -1.84
C ILE A 185 17.71 7.43 -0.57
N CYS A 186 18.24 6.22 -0.35
CA CYS A 186 18.90 5.80 0.88
C CYS A 186 20.35 5.37 0.62
N GLY A 187 21.30 5.78 1.48
CA GLY A 187 22.71 5.39 1.36
C GLY A 187 23.69 6.52 1.66
N GLU A 188 24.98 6.24 1.52
CA GLU A 188 26.05 7.23 1.72
C GLU A 188 25.94 8.38 0.71
N GLY A 189 25.93 9.63 1.19
CA GLY A 189 25.72 10.81 0.33
C GLY A 189 24.25 11.05 -0.08
N HIS A 190 23.32 10.19 0.36
CA HIS A 190 21.89 10.38 0.16
C HIS A 190 21.22 11.00 1.40
N MET A 191 19.96 11.44 1.26
CA MET A 191 19.23 12.10 2.36
C MET A 191 18.85 11.16 3.49
N ASN A 192 18.52 9.91 3.15
CA ASN A 192 18.14 8.93 4.14
C ASN A 192 19.35 8.05 4.46
N PRO A 193 19.51 7.63 5.73
CA PRO A 193 20.52 6.65 6.09
C PRO A 193 20.39 5.36 5.25
N PRO A 194 21.45 4.54 5.16
CA PRO A 194 21.40 3.27 4.44
C PRO A 194 20.20 2.41 4.83
N ILE A 195 19.67 1.62 3.89
CA ILE A 195 18.63 0.64 4.22
C ILE A 195 19.16 -0.33 5.27
N ILE A 196 18.28 -0.66 6.21
CA ILE A 196 18.53 -1.58 7.29
C ILE A 196 19.15 -2.91 6.82
N PRO A 197 20.18 -3.41 7.55
CA PRO A 197 20.91 -4.59 7.12
C PRO A 197 20.05 -5.86 7.14
N VAL A 198 18.95 -5.88 7.91
CA VAL A 198 18.01 -6.99 7.98
C VAL A 198 16.62 -6.52 7.59
N TYR A 199 16.12 -6.99 6.45
CA TYR A 199 14.79 -6.65 5.95
C TYR A 199 13.79 -7.76 6.29
N ARG A 200 12.81 -7.49 7.16
CA ARG A 200 11.79 -8.46 7.59
C ARG A 200 10.41 -8.06 7.06
N PRO A 201 10.03 -8.44 5.83
CA PRO A 201 8.74 -8.04 5.28
C PRO A 201 7.58 -8.76 5.97
N TRP A 202 6.56 -7.98 6.29
CA TRP A 202 5.26 -8.46 6.71
C TRP A 202 4.17 -7.69 5.97
N VAL A 203 3.19 -8.43 5.44
CA VAL A 203 2.11 -7.87 4.62
C VAL A 203 0.80 -8.06 5.37
N ARG A 204 -0.01 -7.01 5.41
CA ARG A 204 -1.43 -7.12 5.77
C ARG A 204 -2.32 -6.59 4.65
N VAL A 205 -3.51 -7.16 4.55
CA VAL A 205 -4.50 -6.81 3.53
C VAL A 205 -5.83 -6.51 4.20
N PHE A 206 -6.44 -5.39 3.82
CA PHE A 206 -7.82 -5.05 4.12
C PHE A 206 -8.66 -5.21 2.85
N GLU A 207 -9.69 -6.05 2.91
CA GLU A 207 -10.46 -6.46 1.73
C GLU A 207 -11.88 -5.89 1.81
N ILE A 208 -12.28 -5.17 0.77
CA ILE A 208 -13.66 -4.71 0.57
C ILE A 208 -14.19 -5.39 -0.68
N ASN A 209 -15.13 -6.31 -0.49
CA ASN A 209 -15.75 -7.09 -1.54
C ASN A 209 -17.00 -6.38 -2.08
N GLU A 210 -17.30 -6.61 -3.36
CA GLU A 210 -18.54 -6.15 -4.01
C GLU A 210 -18.76 -4.64 -3.92
N VAL A 211 -17.71 -3.86 -4.20
CA VAL A 211 -17.80 -2.39 -4.23
C VAL A 211 -18.82 -1.95 -5.29
N LYS A 212 -19.76 -1.10 -4.88
CA LYS A 212 -20.86 -0.60 -5.72
C LYS A 212 -20.77 0.90 -5.96
N ILE A 213 -21.57 1.38 -6.90
CA ILE A 213 -21.67 2.81 -7.19
C ILE A 213 -22.23 3.58 -5.97
N GLU A 214 -23.13 2.96 -5.20
CA GLU A 214 -23.72 3.54 -4.00
C GLU A 214 -22.66 3.82 -2.92
N ASP A 215 -21.64 2.96 -2.84
CA ASP A 215 -20.51 3.13 -1.92
C ASP A 215 -19.75 4.42 -2.25
N ILE A 216 -19.59 4.77 -3.53
CA ILE A 216 -18.91 6.00 -3.94
C ILE A 216 -19.85 7.21 -3.75
N LYS A 217 -21.12 7.07 -4.14
CA LYS A 217 -22.13 8.15 -4.09
C LYS A 217 -22.54 8.56 -2.67
N LYS A 218 -22.11 7.82 -1.63
CA LYS A 218 -22.33 8.22 -0.23
C LYS A 218 -21.68 9.56 0.12
N PHE A 219 -20.62 9.93 -0.60
CA PHE A 219 -20.02 11.26 -0.51
C PHE A 219 -20.76 12.22 -1.44
N LYS A 220 -21.38 13.25 -0.87
CA LYS A 220 -21.99 14.34 -1.64
C LYS A 220 -20.91 15.34 -2.04
N TRP A 221 -20.84 15.62 -3.33
CA TRP A 221 -19.89 16.57 -3.89
C TRP A 221 -20.63 17.87 -4.20
N GLU A 222 -20.39 18.90 -3.40
CA GLU A 222 -20.86 20.25 -3.73
C GLU A 222 -19.99 20.80 -4.87
N GLY A 223 -20.61 21.23 -5.97
CA GLY A 223 -19.90 21.82 -7.13
C GLY A 223 -19.87 20.98 -8.41
N SER A 224 -20.63 19.89 -8.49
CA SER A 224 -20.90 19.23 -9.78
C SER A 224 -21.90 20.11 -10.56
N VAL A 225 -21.41 20.89 -11.52
CA VAL A 225 -22.24 21.51 -12.57
C VAL A 225 -22.56 20.45 -13.62
#